data_AF-A0A838R4X8-F1
#
_entry.id   AF-A0A838R4X8-F1
#
_cell.length_a   1.000
_cell.length_b   1.000
_cell.length_c   1.000
_cell.angle_alpha   90.00
_cell.angle_beta   90.00
_cell.angle_gamma   90.00
#
_symmetry.space_group_name_H-M   'P 1'
#
loop_
_entity.id
_entity.type
_entity.pdbx_description
1 polymer ?
#
loop_
_entity_poly.entity_id
_entity_poly.type
_entity_poly.pdbx_seq_one_letter_code
_entity_poly.pdbx_strand_id
1 'polypeptide(L)'
;MRYLVRAKVKDGQAVALLQAIDAATLGRGSIAGGEYLRNMREARTAEDGTARWVEVCYCPTPLAEERPYWEEFFELVKVKDAHAR
;
A
#
# COMPACT_ATOMS: atom_id res chain seq x y z
N MET A 1 9.93 10.74 -2.68
CA MET A 1 10.09 9.93 -3.91
C MET A 1 8.77 9.24 -4.23
N ARG A 2 8.51 8.87 -5.49
CA ARG A 2 7.28 8.14 -5.88
C ARG A 2 7.64 6.71 -6.23
N TYR A 3 6.93 5.74 -5.67
CA TYR A 3 7.15 4.32 -5.92
C TYR A 3 5.89 3.68 -6.48
N LEU A 4 6.01 2.96 -7.59
CA LEU A 4 4.96 2.06 -8.05
C LEU A 4 5.04 0.78 -7.21
N VAL A 5 4.02 0.58 -6.39
CA VAL A 5 3.87 -0.61 -5.56
C VAL A 5 2.94 -1.58 -6.27
N ARG A 6 3.33 -2.86 -6.26
CA ARG A 6 2.51 -4.00 -6.66
C ARG A 6 2.43 -4.95 -5.48
N ALA A 7 1.22 -5.31 -5.09
CA ALA A 7 1.01 -6.19 -3.95
C ALA A 7 -0.19 -7.11 -4.16
N LYS A 8 -0.19 -8.25 -3.47
CA LYS A 8 -1.32 -9.18 -3.43
C LYS A 8 -1.94 -9.11 -2.04
N VAL A 9 -3.26 -9.06 -1.94
CA VAL A 9 -3.91 -9.19 -0.63
C VAL A 9 -3.62 -10.60 -0.10
N LYS A 10 -3.17 -10.70 1.15
CA LYS A 10 -2.91 -12.00 1.81
C LYS A 10 -4.21 -12.80 1.89
N ASP A 11 -4.10 -14.12 1.80
CA ASP A 11 -5.26 -15.00 1.90
C ASP A 11 -6.00 -14.78 3.23
N GLY A 12 -7.32 -14.60 3.15
CA GLY A 12 -8.16 -14.30 4.31
C GLY A 12 -8.14 -12.84 4.80
N GLN A 13 -7.27 -11.97 4.28
CA GLN A 13 -7.18 -10.57 4.72
C GLN A 13 -8.10 -9.60 3.97
N ALA A 14 -8.76 -10.03 2.90
CA ALA A 14 -9.59 -9.14 2.06
C ALA A 14 -10.70 -8.43 2.85
N VAL A 15 -11.41 -9.16 3.72
CA VAL A 15 -12.48 -8.58 4.56
C VAL A 15 -11.91 -7.62 5.59
N ALA A 16 -10.81 -8.00 6.25
CA ALA A 16 -10.16 -7.16 7.27
C ALA A 16 -9.61 -5.86 6.66
N LEU A 17 -9.02 -5.93 5.46
CA LEU A 17 -8.55 -4.76 4.72
C LEU A 17 -9.71 -3.81 4.40
N LEU A 18 -10.83 -4.33 3.88
CA LEU A 18 -12.01 -3.50 3.58
C LEU A 18 -12.54 -2.83 4.85
N GLN A 19 -12.64 -3.56 5.96
CA GLN A 19 -13.05 -3.00 7.25
C GLN A 19 -12.10 -1.89 7.72
N ALA A 20 -10.79 -2.05 7.55
CA ALA A 20 -9.81 -1.03 7.93
C ALA A 20 -9.90 0.22 7.05
N ILE A 21 -10.22 0.06 5.75
CA ILE A 21 -10.48 1.17 4.83
C ILE A 21 -11.76 1.90 5.21
N ASP A 22 -12.87 1.17 5.41
CA ASP A 22 -14.18 1.73 5.73
C ASP A 22 -14.20 2.45 7.09
N ALA A 23 -13.51 1.89 8.08
CA ALA A 23 -13.35 2.49 9.40
C ALA A 23 -12.30 3.62 9.44
N ALA A 24 -11.63 3.92 8.32
CA ALA A 24 -10.52 4.88 8.24
C ALA A 24 -9.40 4.60 9.26
N THR A 25 -9.15 3.33 9.56
CA THR A 25 -8.12 2.87 10.52
C THR A 25 -6.87 2.31 9.84
N LEU A 26 -6.90 2.09 8.53
CA LEU A 26 -5.73 1.66 7.77
C LEU A 26 -4.58 2.66 7.92
N GLY A 27 -3.42 2.19 8.40
CA GLY A 27 -2.24 3.04 8.64
C GLY A 27 -2.31 3.89 9.92
N ARG A 28 -3.29 3.66 10.80
CA ARG A 28 -3.45 4.43 12.04
C ARG A 28 -2.22 4.30 12.92
N GLY A 29 -1.64 5.44 13.30
CA GLY A 29 -0.40 5.50 14.08
C GLY A 29 0.84 5.74 13.23
N SER A 30 0.74 5.61 11.90
CA SER A 30 1.82 5.96 10.98
C SER A 30 1.94 7.48 10.82
N ILE A 31 3.17 7.94 10.59
CA ILE A 31 3.44 9.34 10.21
C ILE A 31 2.99 9.66 8.78
N ALA A 32 2.77 8.65 7.92
CA ALA A 32 2.24 8.84 6.56
C ALA A 32 0.75 9.24 6.55
N GLY A 33 0.06 9.16 7.70
CA GLY A 33 -1.25 9.76 7.91
C GLY A 33 -2.30 9.26 6.91
N GLY A 34 -3.00 10.19 6.23
CA GLY A 34 -4.09 9.87 5.31
C GLY A 34 -3.66 9.22 3.98
N GLU A 35 -2.36 9.00 3.78
CA GLU A 35 -1.81 8.47 2.54
C GLU A 35 -2.30 7.05 2.23
N TYR A 36 -2.46 6.18 3.24
CA TYR A 36 -2.97 4.83 3.04
C TYR A 36 -4.35 4.80 2.40
N LEU A 37 -5.29 5.57 2.94
CA LEU A 37 -6.65 5.64 2.42
C LEU A 37 -6.69 6.27 1.03
N ARG A 38 -5.81 7.26 0.78
CA ARG A 38 -5.64 7.84 -0.56
C ARG A 38 -5.13 6.78 -1.54
N ASN A 39 -4.09 6.05 -1.19
CA ASN A 39 -3.49 5.01 -2.02
C ASN A 39 -4.51 3.93 -2.36
N MET A 40 -5.34 3.50 -1.41
CA MET A 40 -6.40 2.53 -1.68
C MET A 40 -7.53 3.08 -2.57
N ARG A 41 -7.87 4.36 -2.48
CA ARG A 41 -8.82 5.00 -3.44
C ARG A 41 -8.25 5.07 -4.86
N GLU A 42 -6.95 5.28 -4.99
CA GLU A 42 -6.26 5.40 -6.28
C GLU A 42 -5.77 4.05 -6.83
N ALA A 43 -5.79 2.99 -6.01
CA ALA A 43 -5.32 1.67 -6.38
C ALA A 43 -6.12 1.09 -7.55
N ARG A 44 -5.43 0.28 -8.36
CA ARG A 44 -6.02 -0.47 -9.47
C ARG A 44 -5.67 -1.94 -9.35
N THR A 45 -6.65 -2.80 -9.55
CA THR A 45 -6.46 -4.24 -9.67
C THR A 45 -5.98 -4.57 -11.09
N ALA A 46 -4.92 -5.36 -11.20
CA ALA A 46 -4.45 -5.92 -12.46
C ALA A 46 -5.07 -7.29 -12.72
N GLU A 47 -4.99 -7.76 -13.96
CA GLU A 47 -5.55 -9.04 -14.41
C GLU A 47 -4.97 -10.26 -13.68
N ASP A 48 -3.75 -10.13 -13.12
CA ASP A 48 -3.10 -11.17 -12.33
C ASP A 48 -3.53 -11.18 -10.84
N GLY A 49 -4.55 -10.40 -10.50
CA GLY A 49 -5.08 -10.30 -9.13
C GLY A 49 -4.23 -9.45 -8.18
N THR A 50 -3.20 -8.76 -8.67
CA THR A 50 -2.42 -7.81 -7.85
C THR A 50 -3.07 -6.44 -7.79
N ALA A 51 -3.01 -5.78 -6.65
CA ALA A 51 -3.30 -4.36 -6.49
C ALA A 51 -2.04 -3.55 -6.82
N ARG A 52 -2.23 -2.40 -7.48
CA ARG A 52 -1.16 -1.46 -7.82
C ARG A 52 -1.54 -0.05 -7.41
N TRP A 53 -0.62 0.66 -6.77
CA TRP A 53 -0.78 2.07 -6.42
C TRP A 53 0.57 2.79 -6.48
N VAL A 54 0.51 4.13 -6.46
CA VAL A 54 1.70 4.97 -6.33
C VAL A 54 1.81 5.42 -4.88
N GLU A 55 2.94 5.13 -4.26
CA GLU A 55 3.28 5.53 -2.89
C GLU A 55 4.22 6.73 -2.91
N VAL A 56 3.98 7.73 -2.06
CA VAL A 56 4.89 8.87 -1.89
C VAL A 56 5.67 8.68 -0.60
N CYS A 57 6.93 8.30 -0.70
CA CYS A 57 7.74 8.02 0.49
C CYS A 57 9.03 8.84 0.48
N TYR A 58 9.44 9.34 1.64
CA TYR A 58 10.66 10.14 1.83
C TYR A 58 11.70 9.43 2.73
N CYS A 59 11.46 8.17 3.09
CA CYS A 59 12.39 7.39 3.88
C CYS A 59 13.71 7.13 3.12
N PRO A 60 14.85 7.00 3.83
CA PRO A 60 16.12 6.60 3.22
C PRO A 60 16.05 5.22 2.55
N THR A 61 15.35 4.29 3.20
CA THR A 61 14.99 2.98 2.62
C THR A 61 13.55 3.08 2.10
N PRO A 62 13.27 2.70 0.84
CA PRO A 62 11.94 2.81 0.27
C PRO A 62 10.88 2.11 1.13
N LEU A 63 9.83 2.85 1.45
CA LEU A 63 8.67 2.39 2.21
C LEU A 63 8.98 1.94 3.65
N ALA A 64 10.09 2.38 4.25
CA ALA A 64 10.47 1.89 5.59
C ALA A 64 9.39 2.15 6.66
N GLU A 65 8.70 3.29 6.57
CA GLU A 65 7.60 3.64 7.46
C GLU A 65 6.31 2.90 7.09
N GLU A 66 6.01 2.81 5.80
CA GLU A 66 4.71 2.37 5.30
C GLU A 66 4.59 0.85 5.26
N ARG A 67 5.72 0.16 5.09
CA ARG A 67 5.79 -1.29 4.86
C ARG A 67 5.14 -2.12 5.97
N PRO A 68 5.35 -1.89 7.28
CA PRO A 68 4.70 -2.69 8.32
C PRO A 68 3.18 -2.66 8.26
N TYR A 69 2.60 -1.50 7.92
CA TYR A 69 1.15 -1.32 7.79
C TYR A 69 0.61 -1.97 6.51
N TRP A 70 1.35 -1.87 5.40
CA TRP A 70 0.96 -2.57 4.18
C TRP A 70 1.06 -4.08 4.32
N GLU A 71 2.14 -4.56 4.95
CA GLU A 71 2.40 -5.98 5.15
C GLU A 71 1.43 -6.62 6.17
N GLU A 72 0.62 -5.85 6.90
CA GLU A 72 -0.50 -6.41 7.67
C GLU A 72 -1.51 -7.13 6.75
N PHE A 73 -1.85 -6.51 5.62
CA PHE A 73 -2.90 -6.98 4.70
C PHE A 73 -2.37 -7.53 3.38
N PHE A 74 -1.19 -7.10 2.97
CA PHE A 74 -0.63 -7.39 1.65
C PHE A 74 0.68 -8.17 1.72
N GLU A 75 0.93 -8.94 0.68
CA GLU A 75 2.26 -9.38 0.28
C GLU A 75 2.80 -8.41 -0.78
N LEU A 76 3.87 -7.68 -0.45
CA LEU A 76 4.49 -6.73 -1.38
C LEU A 76 5.30 -7.48 -2.45
N VAL A 77 4.75 -7.56 -3.66
CA VAL A 77 5.36 -8.26 -4.80
C VAL A 77 6.50 -7.44 -5.40
N LYS A 78 6.32 -6.12 -5.55
CA LYS A 78 7.33 -5.25 -6.15
C LYS A 78 7.16 -3.81 -5.69
N VAL A 79 8.28 -3.16 -5.39
CA VAL A 79 8.38 -1.71 -5.16
C VAL A 79 9.41 -1.18 -6.16
N LYS A 80 8.98 -0.39 -7.14
CA LYS A 80 9.86 0.24 -8.15
C LYS A 80 9.76 1.75 -8.02
N ASP A 81 10.88 2.47 -8.10
CA ASP A 81 10.83 3.92 -8.28
C ASP A 81 10.04 4.25 -9.57
N ALA A 82 9.02 5.09 -9.45
CA ALA A 82 8.10 5.41 -10.53
C ALA A 82 8.74 6.30 -11.62
N HIS A 83 9.85 6.97 -11.31
CA HIS A 83 10.60 7.81 -12.27
C HIS A 83 11.79 7.07 -12.89
N ALA A 84 12.22 5.94 -12.31
CA ALA A 84 13.27 5.10 -12.89
C ALA A 84 12.74 4.46 -14.20
N ARG A 85 13.18 5.01 -15.34
CA ARG A 85 12.93 4.45 -16.68
C ARG A 85 13.46 3.02 -16.75
#